data_AF-A0A7M7T880-F1
#
_entry.id   AF-A0A7M7T880-F1
#
_cell.length_a   1.000
_cell.length_b   1.000
_cell.length_c   1.000
_cell.angle_alpha   90.00
_cell.angle_beta   90.00
_cell.angle_gamma   90.00
#
_symmetry.space_group_name_H-M   'P 1'
#
loop_
_entity.id
_entity.type
_entity.pdbx_description
1 polymer ?
#
loop_
_entity_poly.entity_id
_entity_poly.type
_entity_poly.pdbx_seq_one_letter_code
_entity_poly.pdbx_strand_id
1 'polypeptide(L)'
;MKGIEFPVALKQVSKFEKQNNEISVNVFGLDGREIVPLHRTWEKKVNHINLLLIEAGKDMYDSDDDSIMNCNDYHYVYIKNLSRLMSSSLARTKKKIDICDRCLHFFSTQQYLEAHLQQCKLINDCKVKLPKVGNDITFKNDRFKEKIPFVIYADRECLLIPINESEGDEEEDEPKNTTAYQKHDMFSIGYFLKCSYDDSLSRFSSYRGEEPALWFVKELKLIAEQIDNIYGNPIPMENLSLEQQISLNESDTCHICEKSIYGRIKVHDHCHLTSKYRRSAHAGCNLNYQDSRIIPVVFHNLSGYDAHFIIKDISNCFPGKVDLLPLRKEK
;
A
#
# COMPACT_ATOMS: atom_id res chain seq x y z
N MET A 1 -22.06 -24.73 31.52
CA MET A 1 -21.27 -24.41 30.31
C MET A 1 -20.67 -25.71 29.79
N LYS A 2 -20.82 -26.05 28.50
CA LYS A 2 -20.26 -27.28 27.91
C LYS A 2 -19.01 -26.95 27.10
N GLY A 3 -17.87 -27.57 27.44
CA GLY A 3 -16.61 -27.40 26.72
C GLY A 3 -16.01 -25.99 26.80
N ILE A 4 -16.18 -25.32 27.94
CA ILE A 4 -15.46 -24.10 28.30
C ILE A 4 -14.72 -24.47 29.57
N GLU A 5 -13.40 -24.33 29.54
CA GLU A 5 -12.53 -24.64 30.69
C GLU A 5 -12.28 -23.36 31.47
N PHE A 6 -12.04 -23.51 32.77
CA PHE A 6 -11.69 -22.40 33.64
C PHE A 6 -10.17 -22.36 33.84
N PRO A 7 -9.51 -21.19 33.75
CA PRO A 7 -10.06 -19.88 33.41
C PRO A 7 -10.51 -19.78 31.93
N VAL A 8 -11.59 -19.03 31.67
CA VAL A 8 -12.18 -18.89 30.33
C VAL A 8 -11.21 -18.14 29.43
N ALA A 9 -10.64 -18.79 28.42
CA ALA A 9 -9.74 -18.13 27.48
C ALA A 9 -10.50 -17.11 26.59
N LEU A 10 -9.83 -16.05 26.15
CA LEU A 10 -10.40 -15.02 25.26
C LEU A 10 -11.07 -15.62 24.01
N LYS A 11 -10.46 -16.66 23.42
CA LYS A 11 -10.99 -17.38 22.24
C LYS A 11 -12.32 -18.13 22.52
N GLN A 12 -12.59 -18.45 23.79
CA GLN A 12 -13.79 -19.16 24.23
C GLN A 12 -14.95 -18.22 24.59
N VAL A 13 -14.73 -16.89 24.65
CA VAL A 13 -15.79 -15.91 24.98
C VAL A 13 -16.94 -15.97 23.96
N SER A 14 -16.65 -16.09 22.66
CA SER A 14 -17.69 -16.28 21.65
C SER A 14 -18.51 -17.55 21.86
N LYS A 15 -17.90 -18.61 22.41
CA LYS A 15 -18.59 -19.87 22.75
C LYS A 15 -19.47 -19.69 23.99
N PHE A 16 -19.02 -18.91 24.96
CA PHE A 16 -19.82 -18.51 26.13
C PHE A 16 -21.06 -17.73 25.71
N GLU A 17 -20.94 -16.72 24.84
CA GLU A 17 -22.08 -15.93 24.36
C GLU A 17 -23.10 -16.77 23.60
N LYS A 18 -22.65 -17.76 22.82
CA LYS A 18 -23.53 -18.71 22.11
C LYS A 18 -24.30 -19.65 23.03
N GLN A 19 -23.75 -19.97 24.21
CA GLN A 19 -24.44 -20.79 25.20
C GLN A 19 -25.37 -19.98 26.11
N ASN A 20 -25.27 -18.65 26.09
CA ASN A 20 -26.05 -17.73 26.93
C ASN A 20 -26.73 -16.67 26.06
N ASN A 21 -27.93 -16.96 25.57
CA ASN A 21 -28.63 -16.12 24.61
C ASN A 21 -29.03 -14.73 25.14
N GLU A 22 -28.99 -14.51 26.45
CA GLU A 22 -29.33 -13.22 27.08
C GLU A 22 -28.11 -12.35 27.40
N ILE A 23 -26.89 -12.90 27.33
CA ILE A 23 -25.65 -12.23 27.74
C ILE A 23 -24.78 -11.95 26.52
N SER A 24 -24.25 -10.72 26.43
CA SER A 24 -23.17 -10.40 25.51
C SER A 24 -22.01 -9.72 26.22
N VAL A 25 -20.79 -9.95 25.74
CA VAL A 25 -19.54 -9.59 26.42
C VAL A 25 -18.63 -8.86 25.45
N ASN A 26 -18.10 -7.71 25.87
CA ASN A 26 -16.90 -7.14 25.28
C ASN A 26 -15.73 -7.36 26.24
N VAL A 27 -14.56 -7.69 25.67
CA VAL A 27 -13.31 -7.76 26.43
C VAL A 27 -12.35 -6.72 25.87
N PHE A 28 -11.81 -5.90 26.74
CA PHE A 28 -10.75 -4.95 26.47
C PHE A 28 -9.45 -5.43 27.09
N GLY A 29 -8.32 -4.98 26.57
CA GLY A 29 -6.98 -5.22 27.10
C GLY A 29 -6.20 -3.92 27.21
N LEU A 30 -4.99 -4.02 27.74
CA LEU A 30 -4.04 -2.92 27.80
C LEU A 30 -2.94 -3.13 26.76
N ASP A 31 -2.71 -2.10 25.95
CA ASP A 31 -1.52 -1.96 25.10
C ASP A 31 -0.73 -0.76 25.64
N GLY A 32 0.28 -1.04 26.47
CA GLY A 32 0.90 -0.03 27.33
C GLY A 32 -0.12 0.63 28.25
N ARG A 33 -0.35 1.94 28.06
CA ARG A 33 -1.34 2.72 28.84
C ARG A 33 -2.70 2.88 28.15
N GLU A 34 -2.86 2.35 26.94
CA GLU A 34 -4.08 2.49 26.15
C GLU A 34 -4.98 1.27 26.28
N ILE A 35 -6.29 1.51 26.36
CA ILE A 35 -7.29 0.44 26.40
C ILE A 35 -7.69 0.09 24.97
N VAL A 36 -7.50 -1.17 24.58
CA VAL A 36 -7.79 -1.67 23.24
C VAL A 36 -8.86 -2.77 23.26
N PRO A 37 -9.74 -2.87 22.25
CA PRO A 37 -10.74 -3.93 22.20
C PRO A 37 -10.12 -5.26 21.76
N LEU A 38 -10.16 -6.28 22.63
CA LEU A 38 -9.68 -7.64 22.36
C LEU A 38 -10.77 -8.57 21.82
N HIS A 39 -12.00 -8.42 22.32
CA HIS A 39 -13.17 -9.15 21.84
C HIS A 39 -14.37 -8.20 21.82
N ARG A 40 -15.07 -8.14 20.68
CA ARG A 40 -16.27 -7.34 20.50
C ARG A 40 -17.43 -8.24 20.16
N THR A 41 -18.51 -8.13 20.93
CA THR A 41 -19.76 -8.78 20.57
C THR A 41 -20.38 -8.12 19.35
N TRP A 42 -20.99 -8.93 18.48
CA TRP A 42 -21.67 -8.42 17.29
C TRP A 42 -23.02 -7.77 17.65
N GLU A 43 -23.73 -8.38 18.59
CA GLU A 43 -25.07 -7.97 19.01
C GLU A 43 -25.12 -7.71 20.51
N LYS A 44 -25.43 -6.48 20.88
CA LYS A 44 -25.58 -6.08 22.28
C LYS A 44 -26.93 -6.58 22.80
N LYS A 45 -26.89 -7.57 23.70
CA LYS A 45 -28.06 -8.14 24.37
C LYS A 45 -28.43 -7.32 25.61
N VAL A 46 -29.55 -7.67 26.24
CA VAL A 46 -30.07 -7.00 27.44
C VAL A 46 -29.02 -6.99 28.56
N ASN A 47 -28.35 -8.13 28.79
CA ASN A 47 -27.30 -8.24 29.79
C ASN A 47 -25.93 -8.11 29.12
N HIS A 48 -25.53 -6.87 28.85
CA HIS A 48 -24.23 -6.57 28.25
C HIS A 48 -23.14 -6.29 29.30
N ILE A 49 -22.02 -7.00 29.21
CA ILE A 49 -20.92 -6.96 30.17
C ILE A 49 -19.65 -6.48 29.46
N ASN A 50 -18.99 -5.47 30.02
CA ASN A 50 -17.66 -5.03 29.59
C ASN A 50 -16.63 -5.54 30.59
N LEU A 51 -15.62 -6.26 30.12
CA LEU A 51 -14.52 -6.81 30.92
C LEU A 51 -13.19 -6.21 30.47
N LEU A 52 -12.28 -6.01 31.41
CA LEU A 52 -10.87 -5.71 31.15
C LEU A 52 -10.04 -6.94 31.47
N LEU A 53 -9.25 -7.41 30.51
CA LEU A 53 -8.29 -8.49 30.69
C LEU A 53 -6.95 -7.88 31.11
N ILE A 54 -6.47 -8.28 32.28
CA ILE A 54 -5.16 -7.90 32.80
C ILE A 54 -4.30 -9.15 32.84
N GLU A 55 -3.16 -9.14 32.14
CA GLU A 55 -2.17 -10.23 32.17
C GLU A 55 -1.11 -9.88 33.22
N ALA A 56 -0.88 -10.77 34.20
CA ALA A 56 0.23 -10.63 35.13
C ALA A 56 1.55 -10.78 34.37
N GLY A 57 2.44 -9.78 34.49
CA GLY A 57 3.81 -9.85 33.97
C GLY A 57 4.16 -8.95 32.79
N LYS A 58 3.24 -8.11 32.26
CA LYS A 58 3.61 -7.12 31.22
C LYS A 58 4.09 -5.77 31.75
N ASP A 59 3.85 -5.48 33.03
CA ASP A 59 4.15 -4.17 33.62
C ASP A 59 5.09 -4.28 34.84
N MET A 60 6.26 -4.92 34.72
CA MET A 60 7.40 -4.69 35.62
C MET A 60 8.73 -4.85 34.87
N TYR A 61 9.45 -3.73 34.78
CA TYR A 61 10.89 -3.48 34.54
C TYR A 61 11.88 -4.63 34.30
N ASP A 62 12.86 -4.33 33.42
CA ASP A 62 14.20 -4.92 33.29
C ASP A 62 14.76 -5.56 34.58
N SER A 63 14.57 -6.87 34.74
CA SER A 63 15.37 -7.65 35.69
C SER A 63 15.68 -9.02 35.11
N ASP A 64 16.98 -9.24 34.85
CA ASP A 64 17.60 -10.51 34.43
C ASP A 64 17.51 -11.58 35.53
N ASP A 65 16.32 -12.11 35.80
CA ASP A 65 16.19 -13.33 36.59
C ASP A 65 15.14 -14.27 35.98
N ASP A 66 15.64 -15.23 35.20
CA ASP A 66 14.91 -16.33 34.57
C ASP A 66 14.52 -17.41 35.58
N SER A 67 13.75 -17.02 36.61
CA SER A 67 13.22 -17.94 37.61
C SER A 67 11.70 -18.15 37.44
N ILE A 68 11.37 -19.05 36.50
CA ILE A 68 10.14 -19.87 36.42
C ILE A 68 8.83 -19.15 36.84
N MET A 69 8.22 -18.37 35.93
CA MET A 69 6.81 -18.00 36.05
C MET A 69 5.93 -18.93 35.21
N ASN A 70 5.48 -20.00 35.86
CA ASN A 70 4.49 -20.91 35.33
C ASN A 70 3.11 -20.51 35.90
N CYS A 71 2.46 -19.52 35.30
CA CYS A 71 1.03 -19.28 35.50
C CYS A 71 0.43 -18.47 34.35
N ASN A 72 -0.62 -19.01 33.73
CA ASN A 72 -1.55 -18.25 32.88
C ASN A 72 -2.37 -17.28 33.76
N ASP A 73 -1.71 -16.33 34.42
CA ASP A 73 -2.35 -15.41 35.36
C ASP A 73 -2.93 -14.22 34.60
N TYR A 74 -4.01 -14.47 33.86
CA TYR A 74 -4.86 -13.40 33.35
C TYR A 74 -6.13 -13.29 34.19
N HIS A 75 -6.49 -12.05 34.55
CA HIS A 75 -7.67 -11.74 35.33
C HIS A 75 -8.65 -10.89 34.53
N TYR A 76 -9.92 -11.30 34.56
CA TYR A 76 -11.02 -10.48 34.05
C TYR A 76 -11.53 -9.56 35.14
N VAL A 77 -11.49 -8.26 34.90
CA VAL A 77 -12.02 -7.22 35.77
C VAL A 77 -13.29 -6.64 35.17
N TYR A 78 -14.36 -6.56 35.96
CA TYR A 78 -15.62 -5.98 35.49
C TYR A 78 -15.56 -4.45 35.38
N ILE A 79 -15.82 -3.93 34.18
CA ILE A 79 -15.89 -2.49 33.92
C ILE A 79 -17.31 -1.99 34.21
N LYS A 80 -17.50 -1.40 35.40
CA LYS A 80 -18.79 -0.79 35.79
C LYS A 80 -19.14 0.46 34.97
N ASN A 81 -18.14 1.23 34.56
CA ASN A 81 -18.35 2.48 33.83
C ASN A 81 -17.16 2.76 32.89
N LEU A 82 -17.34 2.45 31.60
CA LEU A 82 -16.31 2.63 30.59
C LEU A 82 -15.95 4.10 30.37
N SER A 83 -16.93 5.00 30.39
CA SER A 83 -16.71 6.45 30.29
C SER A 83 -15.77 6.97 31.39
N ARG A 84 -15.96 6.55 32.63
CA ARG A 84 -15.10 6.95 33.76
C ARG A 84 -13.70 6.39 33.62
N LEU A 85 -13.57 5.13 33.22
CA LEU A 85 -12.28 4.46 33.03
C LEU A 85 -11.42 5.17 31.98
N MET A 86 -12.03 5.62 30.88
CA MET A 86 -11.33 6.26 29.76
C MET A 86 -11.19 7.78 29.88
N SER A 87 -11.97 8.42 30.77
CA SER A 87 -12.00 9.89 30.88
C SER A 87 -10.67 10.52 31.25
N SER A 88 -9.84 9.84 32.05
CA SER A 88 -8.50 10.33 32.43
C SER A 88 -7.52 10.33 31.27
N SER A 89 -7.66 9.41 30.31
CA SER A 89 -6.76 9.29 29.16
C SER A 89 -7.19 10.18 27.98
N LEU A 90 -8.49 10.49 27.87
CA LEU A 90 -9.05 11.17 26.69
C LEU A 90 -9.45 12.63 26.92
N ALA A 91 -9.85 13.02 28.14
CA ALA A 91 -10.41 14.35 28.39
C ALA A 91 -9.49 15.22 29.25
N ARG A 92 -9.00 16.35 28.70
CA ARG A 92 -8.25 17.38 29.46
C ARG A 92 -9.10 18.13 30.50
N THR A 93 -10.42 17.92 30.49
CA THR A 93 -11.38 18.60 31.39
C THR A 93 -12.26 17.56 32.09
N LYS A 94 -12.67 17.83 33.33
CA LYS A 94 -13.50 16.94 34.18
C LYS A 94 -14.97 16.82 33.73
N LYS A 95 -15.26 16.96 32.43
CA LYS A 95 -16.62 16.84 31.88
C LYS A 95 -16.95 15.38 31.63
N LYS A 96 -18.21 14.99 31.85
CA LYS A 96 -18.71 13.66 31.48
C LYS A 96 -18.55 13.48 29.98
N ILE A 97 -17.94 12.37 29.56
CA ILE A 97 -17.84 11.95 28.17
C ILE A 97 -18.70 10.70 27.95
N ASP A 98 -19.37 10.62 26.82
CA ASP A 98 -20.13 9.44 26.41
C ASP A 98 -19.28 8.67 25.38
N ILE A 99 -19.05 7.37 25.60
CA ILE A 99 -18.12 6.57 24.79
C ILE A 99 -18.86 5.44 24.09
N CYS A 100 -18.52 5.19 22.83
CA CYS A 100 -18.93 4.01 22.12
C CYS A 100 -18.09 2.80 22.58
N ASP A 101 -18.73 1.79 23.14
CA ASP A 101 -18.08 0.55 23.63
C ASP A 101 -17.52 -0.35 22.52
N ARG A 102 -17.75 -0.01 21.24
CA ARG A 102 -17.20 -0.76 20.10
C ARG A 102 -15.94 -0.15 19.49
N CYS A 103 -15.98 1.14 19.20
CA CYS A 103 -14.87 1.85 18.55
C CYS A 103 -14.06 2.71 19.53
N LEU A 104 -14.49 2.79 20.79
CA LEU A 104 -13.89 3.61 21.85
C LEU A 104 -13.83 5.12 21.55
N HIS A 105 -14.53 5.60 20.51
CA HIS A 105 -14.66 7.02 20.22
C HIS A 105 -15.55 7.70 21.27
N PHE A 106 -15.14 8.90 21.71
CA PHE A 106 -15.85 9.69 22.70
C PHE A 106 -16.67 10.81 22.04
N PHE A 107 -17.79 11.13 22.66
CA PHE A 107 -18.72 12.17 22.22
C PHE A 107 -19.00 13.12 23.37
N SER A 108 -19.23 14.39 23.03
CA SER A 108 -19.54 15.45 23.99
C SER A 108 -20.97 15.38 24.54
N THR A 109 -21.87 14.67 23.85
CA THR A 109 -23.28 14.52 24.24
C THR A 109 -23.81 13.14 23.84
N GLN A 110 -24.72 12.62 24.65
CA GLN A 110 -25.45 11.37 24.41
C GLN A 110 -26.12 11.28 23.02
N GLN A 111 -26.68 12.38 22.51
CA GLN A 111 -27.36 12.40 21.20
C GLN A 111 -26.41 12.04 20.04
N TYR A 112 -25.17 12.54 20.06
CA TYR A 112 -24.17 12.20 19.05
C TYR A 112 -23.70 10.74 19.16
N LEU A 113 -23.61 10.21 20.38
CA LEU A 113 -23.31 8.79 20.60
C LEU A 113 -24.41 7.91 20.02
N GLU A 114 -25.68 8.23 20.25
CA GLU A 114 -26.83 7.47 19.72
C GLU A 114 -26.86 7.47 18.19
N ALA A 115 -26.65 8.63 17.56
CA ALA A 115 -26.53 8.74 16.10
C ALA A 115 -25.34 7.92 15.57
N HIS A 116 -24.21 7.92 16.30
CA HIS A 116 -23.05 7.12 15.94
C HIS A 116 -23.30 5.62 16.09
N LEU A 117 -23.98 5.16 17.16
CA LEU A 117 -24.23 3.74 17.42
C LEU A 117 -25.01 3.07 16.28
N GLN A 118 -25.90 3.78 15.61
CA GLN A 118 -26.61 3.25 14.42
C GLN A 118 -25.65 2.98 13.26
N GLN A 119 -24.70 3.89 13.02
CA GLN A 119 -23.72 3.76 11.94
C GLN A 119 -22.59 2.77 12.30
N CYS A 120 -22.13 2.78 13.54
CA CYS A 120 -21.07 1.91 14.05
C CYS A 120 -21.48 0.43 14.11
N LYS A 121 -22.79 0.12 14.17
CA LYS A 121 -23.31 -1.25 14.00
C LYS A 121 -23.04 -1.81 12.61
N LEU A 122 -23.16 -0.95 11.60
CA LEU A 122 -23.18 -1.34 10.19
C LEU A 122 -21.79 -1.27 9.55
N ILE A 123 -20.91 -0.45 10.11
CA ILE A 123 -19.59 -0.14 9.57
C ILE A 123 -18.54 -0.66 10.55
N ASN A 124 -17.98 -1.84 10.27
CA ASN A 124 -16.73 -2.27 10.92
C ASN A 124 -15.50 -1.60 10.30
N ASP A 125 -15.61 -1.11 9.07
CA ASP A 125 -14.50 -0.54 8.30
C ASP A 125 -14.83 0.92 7.96
N CYS A 126 -14.36 1.85 8.80
CA CYS A 126 -14.23 3.30 8.56
C CYS A 126 -15.44 4.05 7.95
N LYS A 127 -15.87 5.15 8.59
CA LYS A 127 -16.83 6.08 7.99
C LYS A 127 -16.22 6.78 6.78
N VAL A 128 -16.61 6.38 5.57
CA VAL A 128 -16.25 7.08 4.33
C VAL A 128 -16.92 8.47 4.34
N LYS A 129 -16.10 9.52 4.38
CA LYS A 129 -16.54 10.90 4.13
C LYS A 129 -16.13 11.28 2.72
N LEU A 130 -17.09 11.39 1.82
CA LEU A 130 -16.83 11.94 0.49
C LEU A 130 -16.61 13.45 0.59
N PRO A 131 -15.79 14.04 -0.30
CA PRO A 131 -15.67 15.48 -0.41
C PRO A 131 -17.05 16.10 -0.71
N LYS A 132 -17.25 17.34 -0.24
CA LYS A 132 -18.45 18.10 -0.59
C LYS A 132 -18.47 18.33 -2.10
N VAL A 133 -19.66 18.35 -2.68
CA VAL A 133 -19.86 18.74 -4.09
C VAL A 133 -19.19 20.10 -4.32
N GLY A 134 -18.30 20.18 -5.31
CA GLY A 134 -17.49 21.36 -5.64
C GLY A 134 -16.06 21.36 -5.08
N ASN A 135 -15.67 20.37 -4.27
CA ASN A 135 -14.26 20.14 -3.90
C ASN A 135 -13.60 19.17 -4.89
N ASP A 136 -13.45 19.62 -6.14
CA ASP A 136 -12.92 18.78 -7.21
C ASP A 136 -11.38 18.69 -7.12
N ILE A 137 -10.86 17.47 -7.24
CA ILE A 137 -9.42 17.24 -7.37
C ILE A 137 -9.09 17.37 -8.85
N THR A 138 -8.18 18.28 -9.17
CA THR A 138 -7.70 18.48 -10.53
C THR A 138 -6.23 18.10 -10.64
N PHE A 139 -5.83 17.57 -11.80
CA PHE A 139 -4.42 17.33 -12.08
C PHE A 139 -3.71 18.68 -12.23
N LYS A 140 -2.59 18.85 -11.53
CA LYS A 140 -1.69 19.99 -11.75
C LYS A 140 -0.87 19.83 -13.03
N ASN A 141 -0.61 18.59 -13.41
CA ASN A 141 0.19 18.25 -14.56
C ASN A 141 -0.53 17.16 -15.37
N ASP A 142 -1.23 17.60 -16.40
CA ASP A 142 -2.10 16.74 -17.20
C ASP A 142 -1.32 15.65 -17.94
N ARG A 143 0.00 15.81 -18.18
CA ARG A 143 0.83 14.77 -18.86
C ARG A 143 0.77 13.40 -18.19
N PHE A 144 0.49 13.35 -16.88
CA PHE A 144 0.38 12.10 -16.14
C PHE A 144 -0.97 11.39 -16.33
N LYS A 145 -1.92 12.01 -17.05
CA LYS A 145 -3.14 11.33 -17.53
C LYS A 145 -2.86 10.40 -18.70
N GLU A 146 -1.73 10.60 -19.39
CA GLU A 146 -1.35 9.79 -20.53
C GLU A 146 -0.90 8.40 -20.10
N LYS A 147 -1.40 7.38 -20.80
CA LYS A 147 -1.00 6.00 -20.56
C LYS A 147 0.45 5.81 -21.00
N ILE A 148 1.26 5.24 -20.11
CA ILE A 148 2.67 4.95 -20.42
C ILE A 148 2.73 3.93 -21.57
N PRO A 149 3.45 4.22 -22.67
CA PRO A 149 3.47 3.36 -23.84
C PRO A 149 4.12 1.99 -23.59
N PHE A 150 5.23 1.96 -22.86
CA PHE A 150 6.03 0.76 -22.58
C PHE A 150 6.25 0.56 -21.09
N VAL A 151 6.05 -0.67 -20.60
CA VAL A 151 6.32 -1.07 -19.22
C VAL A 151 6.99 -2.44 -19.21
N ILE A 152 7.99 -2.63 -18.35
CA ILE A 152 8.68 -3.91 -18.17
C ILE A 152 8.26 -4.48 -16.81
N TYR A 153 7.76 -5.71 -16.81
CA TYR A 153 7.53 -6.48 -15.59
C TYR A 153 8.62 -7.53 -15.49
N ALA A 154 9.37 -7.54 -14.39
CA ALA A 154 10.50 -8.44 -14.23
C ALA A 154 10.41 -9.21 -12.92
N ASP A 155 10.94 -10.43 -12.96
CA ASP A 155 11.01 -11.31 -11.81
C ASP A 155 12.25 -12.21 -11.88
N ARG A 156 12.78 -12.62 -10.73
CA ARG A 156 14.02 -13.40 -10.67
C ARG A 156 13.98 -14.47 -9.58
N GLU A 157 14.81 -15.48 -9.78
CA GLU A 157 14.98 -16.59 -8.85
C GLU A 157 16.41 -16.68 -8.36
N CYS A 158 16.57 -17.05 -7.10
CA CYS A 158 17.87 -17.26 -6.47
C CYS A 158 18.06 -18.70 -6.03
N LEU A 159 19.30 -19.18 -6.10
CA LEU A 159 19.75 -20.36 -5.40
C LEU A 159 20.19 -19.99 -3.99
N LEU A 160 19.97 -20.91 -3.06
CA LEU A 160 20.49 -20.82 -1.70
C LEU A 160 21.78 -21.60 -1.63
N ILE A 161 22.90 -20.89 -1.56
CA ILE A 161 24.24 -21.49 -1.47
C ILE A 161 24.64 -21.50 0.00
N PRO A 162 24.90 -22.67 0.62
CA PRO A 162 25.43 -22.74 1.98
C PRO A 162 26.77 -22.00 2.06
N ILE A 163 26.93 -21.18 3.10
CA ILE A 163 28.23 -20.56 3.41
C ILE A 163 28.98 -21.55 4.27
N ASN A 164 29.92 -22.29 3.67
CA ASN A 164 30.85 -23.12 4.43
C ASN A 164 31.91 -22.18 5.02
N GLU A 165 32.13 -22.25 6.33
CA GLU A 165 33.05 -21.39 7.11
C GLU A 165 34.54 -21.47 6.68
N SER A 166 34.85 -22.16 5.59
CA SER A 166 36.20 -22.42 5.08
C SER A 166 36.68 -21.49 3.95
N GLU A 167 35.88 -20.50 3.55
CA GLU A 167 36.30 -19.42 2.61
C GLU A 167 36.00 -18.03 3.20
N GLY A 168 36.33 -17.84 4.47
CA GLY A 168 36.35 -16.54 5.12
C GLY A 168 37.76 -15.99 5.17
N ASP A 169 37.94 -14.83 4.55
CA ASP A 169 39.13 -13.98 4.69
C ASP A 169 39.54 -13.85 6.18
N GLU A 170 40.84 -13.98 6.44
CA GLU A 170 41.49 -13.93 7.76
C GLU A 170 41.43 -12.54 8.45
N GLU A 171 40.49 -11.67 8.09
CA GLU A 171 40.40 -10.32 8.65
C GLU A 171 38.96 -10.02 9.10
N GLU A 172 38.67 -10.19 10.40
CA GLU A 172 37.92 -9.25 11.24
C GLU A 172 37.72 -9.80 12.67
N ASP A 173 38.49 -9.24 13.61
CA ASP A 173 38.42 -9.42 15.07
C ASP A 173 37.17 -8.74 15.70
N GLU A 174 35.95 -9.09 15.29
CA GLU A 174 34.73 -8.71 16.04
C GLU A 174 33.71 -9.86 16.15
N PRO A 175 33.15 -10.13 17.35
CA PRO A 175 32.14 -11.15 17.53
C PRO A 175 30.81 -10.72 16.88
N LYS A 176 30.50 -11.29 15.72
CA LYS A 176 29.20 -11.09 15.05
C LYS A 176 28.14 -11.94 15.78
N ASN A 177 27.14 -11.30 16.39
CA ASN A 177 26.00 -11.94 17.08
C ASN A 177 25.09 -12.78 16.16
N THR A 178 25.35 -12.80 14.85
CA THR A 178 24.59 -13.52 13.84
C THR A 178 25.54 -14.11 12.80
N THR A 179 25.47 -15.41 12.59
CA THR A 179 26.22 -16.12 11.55
C THR A 179 25.37 -16.28 10.28
N ALA A 180 25.86 -15.79 9.15
CA ALA A 180 25.20 -15.99 7.87
C ALA A 180 25.49 -17.43 7.38
N TYR A 181 24.45 -18.26 7.30
CA TYR A 181 24.59 -19.68 6.92
C TYR A 181 24.29 -19.95 5.43
N GLN A 182 23.63 -19.01 4.73
CA GLN A 182 23.28 -19.12 3.32
C GLN A 182 23.47 -17.78 2.61
N LYS A 183 24.02 -17.84 1.39
CA LYS A 183 24.10 -16.75 0.43
C LYS A 183 23.07 -16.99 -0.66
N HIS A 184 22.29 -15.95 -0.96
CA HIS A 184 21.38 -15.98 -2.10
C HIS A 184 22.18 -15.59 -3.33
N ASP A 185 22.20 -16.46 -4.35
CA ASP A 185 22.87 -16.21 -5.61
C ASP A 185 21.85 -16.22 -6.75
N MET A 186 21.87 -15.18 -7.57
CA MET A 186 20.86 -15.02 -8.61
C MET A 186 21.11 -16.05 -9.72
N PHE A 187 20.10 -16.87 -10.03
CA PHE A 187 20.25 -17.97 -10.99
C PHE A 187 19.47 -17.74 -12.28
N SER A 188 18.32 -17.08 -12.18
CA SER A 188 17.53 -16.77 -13.37
C SER A 188 16.74 -15.49 -13.23
N ILE A 189 16.42 -14.90 -14.38
CA ILE A 189 15.59 -13.72 -14.48
C ILE A 189 14.72 -13.81 -15.72
N GLY A 190 13.47 -13.38 -15.59
CA GLY A 190 12.52 -13.23 -16.68
C GLY A 190 11.96 -11.82 -16.67
N TYR A 191 11.65 -11.31 -17.85
CA TYR A 191 10.88 -10.08 -17.97
C TYR A 191 9.88 -10.16 -19.12
N PHE A 192 8.82 -9.36 -18.98
CA PHE A 192 7.81 -9.12 -19.99
C PHE A 192 7.77 -7.63 -20.31
N LEU A 193 8.19 -7.28 -21.52
CA LEU A 193 8.00 -5.95 -22.08
C LEU A 193 6.57 -5.88 -22.63
N LYS A 194 5.75 -4.99 -22.07
CA LYS A 194 4.39 -4.71 -22.55
C LYS A 194 4.36 -3.37 -23.27
N CYS A 195 3.91 -3.39 -24.52
CA CYS A 195 3.50 -2.20 -25.26
C CYS A 195 1.98 -2.02 -25.12
N SER A 196 1.54 -0.79 -24.89
CA SER A 196 0.13 -0.48 -24.60
C SER A 196 -0.74 -0.26 -25.82
N TYR A 197 -0.14 -0.04 -26.99
CA TYR A 197 -0.82 0.34 -28.23
C TYR A 197 -0.61 -0.65 -29.39
N ASP A 198 0.43 -1.48 -29.31
CA ASP A 198 0.75 -2.51 -30.30
C ASP A 198 1.30 -3.77 -29.61
N ASP A 199 0.50 -4.83 -29.58
CA ASP A 199 0.87 -6.08 -28.92
C ASP A 199 2.02 -6.81 -29.62
N SER A 200 2.30 -6.52 -30.90
CA SER A 200 3.43 -7.12 -31.62
C SER A 200 4.80 -6.67 -31.09
N LEU A 201 4.83 -5.49 -30.44
CA LEU A 201 6.01 -4.97 -29.75
C LEU A 201 6.17 -5.54 -28.33
N SER A 202 5.18 -6.29 -27.84
CA SER A 202 5.25 -6.94 -26.53
C SER A 202 6.01 -8.26 -26.64
N ARG A 203 6.91 -8.52 -25.68
CA ARG A 203 7.72 -9.76 -25.69
C ARG A 203 8.09 -10.22 -24.30
N PHE A 204 8.16 -11.53 -24.14
CA PHE A 204 8.74 -12.19 -22.98
C PHE A 204 10.15 -12.64 -23.29
N SER A 205 11.07 -12.51 -22.35
CA SER A 205 12.41 -13.09 -22.44
C SER A 205 12.89 -13.49 -21.06
N SER A 206 13.70 -14.55 -21.00
CA SER A 206 14.24 -15.07 -19.76
C SER A 206 15.62 -15.65 -19.98
N TYR A 207 16.44 -15.61 -18.94
CA TYR A 207 17.78 -16.15 -18.95
C TYR A 207 18.05 -16.99 -17.71
N ARG A 208 18.77 -18.09 -17.92
CA ARG A 208 19.28 -19.01 -16.89
C ARG A 208 20.72 -19.34 -17.25
N GLY A 209 21.65 -19.04 -16.37
CA GLY A 209 23.07 -19.20 -16.65
C GLY A 209 23.94 -18.30 -15.78
N GLU A 210 25.17 -18.10 -16.21
CA GLU A 210 26.14 -17.24 -15.53
C GLU A 210 25.77 -15.76 -15.69
N GLU A 211 25.94 -14.98 -14.62
CA GLU A 211 25.68 -13.53 -14.59
C GLU A 211 24.29 -13.10 -15.11
N PRO A 212 23.18 -13.64 -14.58
CA PRO A 212 21.83 -13.29 -15.04
C PRO A 212 21.48 -11.81 -14.84
N ALA A 213 22.03 -11.17 -13.80
CA ALA A 213 21.85 -9.74 -13.56
C ALA A 213 22.46 -8.90 -14.70
N LEU A 214 23.70 -9.20 -15.10
CA LEU A 214 24.36 -8.54 -16.22
C LEU A 214 23.63 -8.74 -17.54
N TRP A 215 23.16 -9.96 -17.81
CA TRP A 215 22.32 -10.25 -18.99
C TRP A 215 21.08 -9.36 -19.02
N PHE A 216 20.35 -9.27 -17.90
CA PHE A 216 19.14 -8.46 -17.81
C PHE A 216 19.42 -6.98 -18.04
N VAL A 217 20.48 -6.44 -17.46
CA VAL A 217 20.87 -5.04 -17.65
C VAL A 217 21.24 -4.72 -19.10
N LYS A 218 21.90 -5.65 -19.81
CA LYS A 218 22.15 -5.53 -21.25
C LYS A 218 20.85 -5.53 -22.07
N GLU A 219 19.89 -6.40 -21.73
CA GLU A 219 18.57 -6.39 -22.38
C GLU A 219 17.82 -5.07 -22.13
N LEU A 220 17.85 -4.53 -20.90
CA LEU A 220 17.26 -3.21 -20.61
C LEU A 220 17.86 -2.10 -21.48
N LYS A 221 19.18 -2.12 -21.71
CA LYS A 221 19.85 -1.17 -22.59
C LYS A 221 19.39 -1.29 -24.04
N LEU A 222 19.33 -2.52 -24.57
CA LEU A 222 18.83 -2.76 -25.92
C LEU A 222 17.38 -2.32 -26.09
N ILE A 223 16.53 -2.57 -25.09
CA ILE A 223 15.13 -2.12 -25.10
C ILE A 223 15.06 -0.59 -25.08
N ALA A 224 15.87 0.08 -24.27
CA ALA A 224 15.92 1.54 -24.21
C ALA A 224 16.32 2.13 -25.57
N GLU A 225 17.34 1.58 -26.23
CA GLU A 225 17.76 2.00 -27.58
C GLU A 225 16.67 1.77 -28.63
N GLN A 226 15.98 0.62 -28.59
CA GLN A 226 14.86 0.34 -29.50
C GLN A 226 13.71 1.35 -29.31
N ILE A 227 13.34 1.62 -28.06
CA ILE A 227 12.25 2.55 -27.74
C ILE A 227 12.64 3.99 -28.06
N ASP A 228 13.89 4.40 -27.83
CA ASP A 228 14.36 5.73 -28.21
C ASP A 228 14.30 5.95 -29.72
N ASN A 229 14.65 4.93 -30.52
CA ASN A 229 14.46 4.97 -31.98
C ASN A 229 12.98 5.14 -32.37
N ILE A 230 12.05 4.49 -31.67
CA ILE A 230 10.61 4.68 -31.90
C ILE A 230 10.21 6.14 -31.62
N TYR A 231 10.64 6.70 -30.48
CA TYR A 231 10.36 8.09 -30.13
C TYR A 231 11.08 9.12 -31.03
N GLY A 232 12.20 8.74 -31.64
CA GLY A 232 12.93 9.56 -32.61
C GLY A 232 12.23 9.66 -33.97
N ASN A 233 11.26 8.78 -34.25
CA ASN A 233 10.55 8.71 -35.52
C ASN A 233 9.03 8.87 -35.31
N PRO A 234 8.55 10.06 -34.89
CA PRO A 234 7.13 10.29 -34.66
C PRO A 234 6.33 10.12 -35.96
N ILE A 235 5.25 9.35 -35.89
CA ILE A 235 4.35 9.10 -37.02
C ILE A 235 3.47 10.33 -37.22
N PRO A 236 3.43 10.95 -38.41
CA PRO A 236 2.53 12.05 -38.70
C PRO A 236 1.07 11.64 -38.48
N MET A 237 0.25 12.59 -38.05
CA MET A 237 -1.19 12.36 -37.86
C MET A 237 -1.87 11.87 -39.14
N GLU A 238 -2.75 10.88 -38.99
CA GLU A 238 -3.58 10.39 -40.07
C GLU A 238 -4.65 11.44 -40.45
N ASN A 239 -5.16 11.36 -41.67
CA ASN A 239 -6.26 12.23 -42.08
C ASN A 239 -7.50 11.93 -41.22
N LEU A 240 -8.11 12.98 -40.69
CA LEU A 240 -9.31 12.86 -39.87
C LEU A 240 -10.47 12.27 -40.67
N SER A 241 -11.17 11.31 -40.08
CA SER A 241 -12.46 10.84 -40.58
C SER A 241 -13.50 11.95 -40.51
N LEU A 242 -14.61 11.81 -41.25
CA LEU A 242 -15.70 12.79 -41.22
C LEU A 242 -16.26 12.97 -39.80
N GLU A 243 -16.41 11.87 -39.04
CA GLU A 243 -16.86 11.90 -37.65
C GLU A 243 -15.89 12.67 -36.74
N GLN A 244 -14.58 12.46 -36.91
CA GLN A 244 -13.56 13.16 -36.12
C GLN A 244 -13.52 14.66 -36.46
N GLN A 245 -13.72 15.03 -37.74
CA GLN A 245 -13.82 16.43 -38.15
C GLN A 245 -15.03 17.12 -37.51
N ILE A 246 -16.19 16.46 -37.51
CA ILE A 246 -17.39 16.96 -36.84
C ILE A 246 -17.12 17.13 -35.33
N SER A 247 -16.58 16.09 -34.68
CA SER A 247 -16.26 16.12 -33.25
C SER A 247 -15.29 17.24 -32.89
N LEU A 248 -14.27 17.49 -33.71
CA LEU A 248 -13.35 18.60 -33.51
C LEU A 248 -14.08 19.93 -33.62
N ASN A 249 -14.89 20.12 -34.66
CA ASN A 249 -15.58 21.39 -34.94
C ASN A 249 -16.57 21.75 -33.84
N GLU A 250 -17.37 20.77 -33.39
CA GLU A 250 -18.38 20.93 -32.34
C GLU A 250 -17.79 20.94 -30.91
N SER A 251 -16.52 20.57 -30.75
CA SER A 251 -15.90 20.55 -29.43
C SER A 251 -15.60 21.95 -28.89
N ASP A 252 -16.19 22.23 -27.73
CA ASP A 252 -16.00 23.46 -26.95
C ASP A 252 -15.10 23.28 -25.73
N THR A 253 -14.61 22.06 -25.47
CA THR A 253 -13.84 21.72 -24.26
C THR A 253 -12.55 20.99 -24.61
N CYS A 254 -11.43 21.44 -24.03
CA CYS A 254 -10.13 20.82 -24.22
C CYS A 254 -10.10 19.49 -23.47
N HIS A 255 -9.78 18.39 -24.17
CA HIS A 255 -9.76 17.08 -23.52
C HIS A 255 -8.61 16.89 -22.51
N ILE A 256 -7.55 17.71 -22.58
CA ILE A 256 -6.37 17.60 -21.71
C ILE A 256 -6.67 18.25 -20.34
N CYS A 257 -7.01 19.53 -20.34
CA CYS A 257 -7.24 20.29 -19.12
C CYS A 257 -8.71 20.43 -18.72
N GLU A 258 -9.63 19.89 -19.54
CA GLU A 258 -11.09 19.86 -19.31
C GLU A 258 -11.74 21.26 -19.20
N LYS A 259 -11.06 22.30 -19.70
CA LYS A 259 -11.56 23.68 -19.72
C LYS A 259 -12.05 24.08 -21.11
N SER A 260 -12.91 25.10 -21.16
CA SER A 260 -13.43 25.64 -22.42
C SER A 260 -12.32 26.07 -23.39
N ILE A 261 -12.50 25.77 -24.68
CA ILE A 261 -11.62 26.18 -25.79
C ILE A 261 -11.92 27.61 -26.26
N TYR A 262 -13.08 28.16 -25.90
CA TYR A 262 -13.51 29.47 -26.38
C TYR A 262 -12.47 30.57 -26.12
N GLY A 263 -12.22 31.40 -27.13
CA GLY A 263 -11.22 32.47 -27.08
C GLY A 263 -9.75 32.01 -27.14
N ARG A 264 -9.48 30.74 -27.43
CA ARG A 264 -8.12 30.19 -27.62
C ARG A 264 -8.02 29.41 -28.94
N ILE A 265 -6.79 29.19 -29.40
CA ILE A 265 -6.51 28.41 -30.61
C ILE A 265 -6.82 26.93 -30.34
N LYS A 266 -7.79 26.39 -31.09
CA LYS A 266 -8.14 24.96 -31.12
C LYS A 266 -7.18 24.21 -32.04
N VAL A 267 -6.61 23.11 -31.55
CA VAL A 267 -5.68 22.25 -32.32
C VAL A 267 -6.11 20.79 -32.28
N HIS A 268 -5.51 20.01 -33.19
CA HIS A 268 -5.70 18.57 -33.28
C HIS A 268 -4.62 17.86 -32.46
N ASP A 269 -5.00 17.32 -31.30
CA ASP A 269 -4.11 16.47 -30.55
C ASP A 269 -4.15 15.04 -31.10
N HIS A 270 -2.99 14.42 -31.21
CA HIS A 270 -2.84 13.08 -31.75
C HIS A 270 -1.68 12.35 -31.08
N CYS A 271 -1.68 11.03 -31.20
CA CYS A 271 -0.61 10.20 -30.68
C CYS A 271 0.51 10.03 -31.71
N HIS A 272 1.72 10.47 -31.39
CA HIS A 272 2.88 10.33 -32.28
C HIS A 272 3.35 8.88 -32.48
N LEU A 273 2.88 7.95 -31.65
CA LEU A 273 3.22 6.52 -31.75
C LEU A 273 2.23 5.72 -32.59
N THR A 274 0.99 6.21 -32.73
CA THR A 274 -0.08 5.47 -33.44
C THR A 274 -0.69 6.24 -34.60
N SER A 275 -0.28 7.50 -34.83
CA SER A 275 -0.88 8.43 -35.80
C SER A 275 -2.31 8.89 -35.47
N LYS A 276 -2.99 8.18 -34.56
CA LYS A 276 -4.42 8.38 -34.27
C LYS A 276 -4.71 9.73 -33.61
N TYR A 277 -5.72 10.39 -34.15
CA TYR A 277 -6.32 11.57 -33.53
C TYR A 277 -6.90 11.23 -32.15
N ARG A 278 -6.59 12.06 -31.17
CA ARG A 278 -7.13 11.96 -29.81
C ARG A 278 -8.40 12.77 -29.74
N ARG A 279 -8.30 14.09 -29.56
CA ARG A 279 -9.42 15.04 -29.48
C ARG A 279 -8.92 16.48 -29.70
N SER A 280 -9.84 17.44 -29.61
CA SER A 280 -9.53 18.86 -29.60
C SER A 280 -8.75 19.26 -28.33
N ALA A 281 -7.81 20.17 -28.49
CA ALA A 281 -7.07 20.73 -27.37
C ALA A 281 -6.77 22.22 -27.57
N HIS A 282 -6.39 22.91 -26.49
CA HIS A 282 -5.70 24.19 -26.62
C HIS A 282 -4.30 23.95 -27.19
N ALA A 283 -3.82 24.86 -28.03
CA ALA A 283 -2.45 24.81 -28.55
C ALA A 283 -1.39 24.65 -27.44
N GLY A 284 -1.52 25.41 -26.35
CA GLY A 284 -0.59 25.32 -25.22
C GLY A 284 -0.70 24.01 -24.43
N CYS A 285 -1.89 23.42 -24.31
CA CYS A 285 -2.04 22.12 -23.65
C CYS A 285 -1.41 21.02 -24.49
N ASN A 286 -1.68 21.01 -25.80
CA ASN A 286 -1.11 20.07 -26.76
C ASN A 286 0.42 20.05 -26.74
N LEU A 287 1.07 21.23 -26.74
CA LEU A 287 2.53 21.32 -26.70
C LEU A 287 3.14 20.73 -25.42
N ASN A 288 2.41 20.78 -24.30
CA ASN A 288 2.87 20.30 -23.00
C ASN A 288 2.43 18.85 -22.70
N TYR A 289 1.55 18.29 -23.52
CA TYR A 289 1.02 16.93 -23.37
C TYR A 289 1.85 15.98 -24.23
N GLN A 290 3.03 15.64 -23.70
CA GLN A 290 4.05 14.86 -24.40
C GLN A 290 4.14 13.45 -23.85
N ASP A 291 4.34 12.49 -24.75
CA ASP A 291 4.55 11.09 -24.41
C ASP A 291 5.68 10.93 -23.38
N SER A 292 5.41 10.17 -22.32
CA SER A 292 6.42 9.85 -21.30
C SER A 292 7.56 9.03 -21.90
N ARG A 293 8.78 9.57 -21.83
CA ARG A 293 10.01 8.86 -22.21
C ARG A 293 10.55 7.93 -21.10
N ILE A 294 9.88 7.88 -19.95
CA ILE A 294 10.27 6.99 -18.85
C ILE A 294 9.66 5.61 -19.11
N ILE A 295 10.49 4.57 -19.07
CA ILE A 295 10.08 3.17 -19.15
C ILE A 295 10.12 2.59 -17.74
N PRO A 296 8.97 2.36 -17.08
CA PRO A 296 8.94 1.75 -15.76
C PRO A 296 9.37 0.28 -15.83
N VAL A 297 10.26 -0.11 -14.92
CA VAL A 297 10.60 -1.52 -14.66
C VAL A 297 10.03 -1.88 -13.30
N VAL A 298 9.10 -2.83 -13.28
CA VAL A 298 8.32 -3.20 -12.11
C VAL A 298 8.73 -4.58 -11.65
N PHE A 299 9.09 -4.69 -10.37
CA PHE A 299 9.29 -5.97 -9.67
C PHE A 299 8.32 -6.04 -8.49
N HIS A 300 7.98 -7.26 -8.08
CA HIS A 300 7.11 -7.50 -6.94
C HIS A 300 7.79 -7.14 -5.60
N ASN A 301 9.12 -7.28 -5.48
CA ASN A 301 9.87 -6.98 -4.26
C ASN A 301 11.23 -6.28 -4.51
N LEU A 302 11.24 -5.25 -5.36
CA LEU A 302 12.48 -4.56 -5.74
C LEU A 302 13.27 -4.05 -4.53
N SER A 303 12.65 -3.18 -3.74
CA SER A 303 13.33 -2.48 -2.64
C SER A 303 13.65 -3.37 -1.44
N GLY A 304 12.86 -4.43 -1.23
CA GLY A 304 13.05 -5.34 -0.10
C GLY A 304 14.04 -6.46 -0.39
N TYR A 305 14.29 -6.80 -1.65
CA TYR A 305 15.13 -7.94 -2.00
C TYR A 305 15.81 -7.81 -3.35
N ASP A 306 15.12 -7.50 -4.45
CA ASP A 306 15.73 -7.70 -5.78
C ASP A 306 16.79 -6.68 -6.18
N ALA A 307 16.73 -5.46 -5.63
CA ALA A 307 17.57 -4.35 -6.05
C ALA A 307 19.07 -4.62 -5.85
N HIS A 308 19.48 -5.26 -4.76
CA HIS A 308 20.90 -5.42 -4.42
C HIS A 308 21.68 -6.29 -5.42
N PHE A 309 20.98 -7.15 -6.16
CA PHE A 309 21.58 -8.01 -7.17
C PHE A 309 21.83 -7.29 -8.50
N ILE A 310 20.99 -6.33 -8.86
CA ILE A 310 21.01 -5.68 -10.18
C ILE A 310 21.62 -4.28 -10.15
N ILE A 311 21.63 -3.61 -9.00
CA ILE A 311 22.01 -2.18 -8.90
C ILE A 311 23.47 -1.94 -9.32
N LYS A 312 24.37 -2.87 -8.99
CA LYS A 312 25.78 -2.79 -9.37
C LYS A 312 25.94 -2.82 -10.89
N ASP A 313 25.27 -3.76 -11.56
CA ASP A 313 25.32 -3.88 -13.01
C ASP A 313 24.66 -2.69 -13.71
N ILE A 314 23.53 -2.19 -13.19
CA ILE A 314 22.89 -0.97 -13.68
C ILE A 314 23.87 0.21 -13.63
N SER A 315 24.54 0.41 -12.49
CA SER A 315 25.50 1.51 -12.32
C SER A 315 26.72 1.41 -13.24
N ASN A 316 27.09 0.20 -13.66
CA ASN A 316 28.25 -0.02 -14.52
C ASN A 316 27.91 0.01 -16.03
N CYS A 317 26.71 -0.43 -16.41
CA CYS A 317 26.32 -0.56 -17.82
C CYS A 317 25.59 0.68 -18.38
N PHE A 318 24.92 1.47 -17.54
CA PHE A 318 24.23 2.68 -17.98
C PHE A 318 25.12 3.92 -17.78
N PRO A 319 25.37 4.72 -18.83
CA PRO A 319 26.05 5.99 -18.66
C PRO A 319 25.10 6.99 -17.97
N GLY A 320 25.63 7.70 -16.97
CA GLY A 320 24.90 8.75 -16.26
C GLY A 320 24.74 8.49 -14.78
N LYS A 321 23.91 9.31 -14.13
CA LYS A 321 23.67 9.25 -12.70
C LYS A 321 22.55 8.27 -12.39
N VAL A 322 22.81 7.33 -11.47
CA VAL A 322 21.76 6.51 -10.86
C VAL A 322 21.26 7.24 -9.60
N ASP A 323 20.01 7.68 -9.63
CA ASP A 323 19.36 8.31 -8.48
C ASP A 323 18.55 7.27 -7.70
N LEU A 324 18.88 7.09 -6.42
CA LEU A 324 18.09 6.27 -5.50
C LEU A 324 17.10 7.18 -4.78
N LEU A 325 15.81 6.95 -5.04
CA LEU A 325 14.72 7.67 -4.37
C LEU A 325 14.38 6.94 -3.07
N PRO A 326 14.71 7.48 -1.89
CA PRO A 326 14.37 6.84 -0.63
C PRO A 326 12.85 6.82 -0.44
N LEU A 327 12.32 5.68 0.03
CA LEU A 327 10.93 5.58 0.45
C LEU A 327 10.72 6.52 1.65
N ARG A 328 10.05 7.66 1.43
CA ARG A 328 9.59 8.49 2.54
C ARG A 328 8.45 7.75 3.24
N LYS A 329 8.50 7.65 4.57
CA LYS A 329 7.44 7.08 5.42
C LYS A 329 6.21 7.99 5.49
N GLU A 330 5.62 8.36 4.35
CA GLU A 330 4.26 8.90 4.35
C GLU A 330 3.31 7.70 4.26
N LYS A 331 2.87 7.26 5.44
CA LYS A 331 1.76 6.32 5.65
C LYS A 331 0.44 7.08 5.71
#